data_AF-A0A3B0S0T7-F1
#
_entry.id   AF-A0A3B0S0T7-F1
#
_cell.length_a   1.000
_cell.length_b   1.000
_cell.length_c   1.000
_cell.angle_alpha   90.00
_cell.angle_beta   90.00
_cell.angle_gamma   90.00
#
_symmetry.space_group_name_H-M   'P 1'
#
loop_
_entity.id
_entity.type
_entity.pdbx_description
1 polymer ?
#
loop_
_entity_poly.entity_id
_entity_poly.type
_entity_poly.pdbx_seq_one_letter_code
_entity_poly.pdbx_strand_id
1 'polypeptide(L)'
;VGLIVLMGPNKLLTLGEDVVRQFAIAAAAVFYGISALFVKFVKDVPARALTAGILVLSVVSILPFTLFTTDVAVITPSMPSILATVTLGIFQTALAGLIAYFIIRKLGATFFSQLNFIVPLFGVLFGVVFLAESPGLHAVLALVIILAGIGLARYGIHKAAR
;
A
#
# COMPACT_ATOMS: atom_id res chain seq x y z
N VAL A 1 -0.09 -15.13 8.42
CA VAL A 1 1.10 -15.86 8.93
C VAL A 1 2.39 -15.29 8.35
N GLY A 2 2.63 -15.33 7.04
CA GLY A 2 3.90 -14.83 6.46
C GLY A 2 4.24 -13.38 6.81
N LEU A 3 3.27 -12.46 6.79
CA LEU A 3 3.47 -11.06 7.22
C LEU A 3 3.86 -10.93 8.71
N ILE A 4 3.33 -11.78 9.59
CA ILE A 4 3.67 -11.78 11.02
C ILE A 4 5.11 -12.24 11.22
N VAL A 5 5.52 -13.28 10.48
CA VAL A 5 6.91 -13.77 10.51
C VAL A 5 7.86 -12.70 9.99
N LEU A 6 7.45 -11.92 8.98
CA LEU A 6 8.24 -10.81 8.45
C LEU A 6 8.42 -9.67 9.46
N MET A 7 7.34 -9.27 10.15
CA MET A 7 7.37 -8.20 11.15
C MET A 7 8.10 -8.59 12.44
N GLY A 8 8.28 -9.89 12.67
CA GLY A 8 8.83 -10.44 13.90
C GLY A 8 7.73 -10.68 14.95
N PRO A 9 7.57 -11.92 15.45
CA PRO A 9 6.50 -12.27 16.40
C PRO A 9 6.62 -11.51 17.73
N ASN A 10 7.81 -11.05 18.10
CA ASN A 10 8.05 -10.28 19.32
C ASN A 10 7.27 -8.95 19.35
N LYS A 11 6.94 -8.38 18.18
CA LYS A 11 6.10 -7.16 18.10
C LYS A 11 4.64 -7.40 18.48
N LEU A 12 4.20 -8.65 18.52
CA LEU A 12 2.88 -9.01 19.04
C LEU A 12 2.86 -9.02 20.57
N LEU A 13 4.00 -9.23 21.22
CA LEU A 13 4.07 -9.23 22.68
C LEU A 13 3.91 -7.83 23.28
N THR A 14 4.18 -6.79 22.50
CA THR A 14 3.97 -5.37 22.85
C THR A 14 2.58 -4.85 22.45
N LEU A 15 1.63 -5.75 22.12
CA LEU A 15 0.23 -5.38 21.86
C LEU A 15 -0.37 -4.76 23.13
N GLY A 16 -1.04 -3.62 22.99
CA GLY A 16 -1.62 -2.87 24.13
C GLY A 16 -0.70 -1.83 24.78
N GLU A 17 0.59 -1.77 24.48
CA GLU A 17 1.47 -0.71 25.03
C GLU A 17 1.18 0.67 24.40
N ASP A 18 0.96 0.69 23.07
CA ASP A 18 0.71 1.91 22.29
C ASP A 18 -0.70 1.91 21.67
N VAL A 19 -1.73 1.83 22.51
CA VAL A 19 -3.14 1.64 22.12
C VAL A 19 -3.58 2.65 21.06
N VAL A 20 -3.26 3.93 21.22
CA VAL A 20 -3.65 5.00 20.28
C VAL A 20 -3.06 4.76 18.89
N ARG A 21 -1.78 4.39 18.80
CA ARG A 21 -1.10 4.13 17.51
C ARG A 21 -1.67 2.87 16.85
N GLN A 22 -1.95 1.84 17.65
CA GLN A 22 -2.53 0.58 17.17
C GLN A 22 -3.93 0.81 16.57
N PHE A 23 -4.78 1.59 17.25
CA PHE A 23 -6.09 1.97 16.71
C PHE A 23 -5.99 2.86 15.47
N ALA A 24 -5.03 3.78 15.42
CA ALA A 24 -4.81 4.63 14.23
C ALA A 24 -4.46 3.79 13.00
N ILE A 25 -3.58 2.79 13.14
CA ILE A 25 -3.22 1.88 12.04
C ILE A 25 -4.41 1.00 11.64
N ALA A 26 -5.19 0.51 12.62
CA ALA A 26 -6.41 -0.27 12.35
C ALA A 26 -7.46 0.55 11.59
N ALA A 27 -7.70 1.80 12.01
CA ALA A 27 -8.59 2.73 11.32
C ALA A 27 -8.11 3.00 9.87
N ALA A 28 -6.81 3.19 9.67
CA ALA A 28 -6.23 3.36 8.34
C ALA A 28 -6.48 2.12 7.44
N ALA A 29 -6.35 0.91 7.98
CA ALA A 29 -6.64 -0.32 7.24
C ALA A 29 -8.12 -0.44 6.85
N VAL A 30 -9.04 -0.04 7.75
CA VAL A 30 -10.48 0.01 7.46
C VAL A 30 -10.78 1.01 6.35
N PHE A 31 -10.23 2.23 6.42
CA PHE A 31 -10.41 3.24 5.37
C PHE A 31 -9.83 2.81 4.02
N TYR A 32 -8.70 2.10 4.01
CA TYR A 32 -8.16 1.52 2.79
C TYR A 32 -9.13 0.50 2.17
N GLY A 33 -9.70 -0.40 2.97
CA GLY A 33 -10.70 -1.36 2.51
C GLY A 33 -11.98 -0.69 1.99
N ILE A 34 -12.49 0.31 2.71
CA ILE A 34 -13.64 1.12 2.32
C ILE A 34 -13.36 1.81 0.97
N SER A 35 -12.22 2.46 0.81
CA SER A 35 -11.82 3.13 -0.43
C SER A 35 -11.85 2.16 -1.63
N ALA A 36 -11.27 0.97 -1.49
CA ALA A 36 -11.27 -0.05 -2.53
C ALA A 36 -12.69 -0.53 -2.91
N LEU A 37 -13.63 -0.55 -1.95
CA LEU A 37 -15.04 -0.87 -2.20
C LEU A 37 -15.78 0.29 -2.89
N PHE A 38 -15.53 1.54 -2.51
CA PHE A 38 -16.17 2.71 -3.13
C PHE A 38 -15.90 2.79 -4.64
N VAL A 39 -14.69 2.45 -5.07
CA VAL A 39 -14.32 2.35 -6.50
C VAL A 39 -15.24 1.40 -7.27
N LYS A 40 -15.71 0.32 -6.64
CA LYS A 40 -16.61 -0.65 -7.28
C LYS A 40 -18.00 -0.07 -7.55
N PHE A 41 -18.44 0.89 -6.74
CA PHE A 41 -19.75 1.52 -6.89
C PHE A 41 -19.76 2.63 -7.94
N VAL A 42 -18.61 3.24 -8.25
CA VAL A 42 -18.49 4.28 -9.27
C VAL A 42 -18.20 3.67 -10.64
N LYS A 43 -19.25 3.37 -11.41
CA LYS A 43 -19.14 2.71 -12.72
C LYS A 43 -19.15 3.65 -13.92
N ASP A 44 -19.82 4.80 -13.82
CA ASP A 44 -20.06 5.67 -14.98
C ASP A 44 -19.05 6.81 -15.14
N VAL A 45 -18.00 6.81 -14.31
CA VAL A 45 -16.93 7.82 -14.35
C VAL A 45 -15.68 7.21 -15.00
N PRO A 46 -15.04 7.90 -15.97
CA PRO A 46 -13.75 7.48 -16.49
C PRO A 46 -12.69 7.41 -15.39
N ALA A 47 -11.83 6.38 -15.41
CA ALA A 47 -10.79 6.19 -14.38
C ALA A 47 -9.87 7.42 -14.22
N ARG A 48 -9.63 8.17 -15.30
CA ARG A 48 -8.88 9.43 -15.29
C ARG A 48 -9.56 10.52 -14.45
N ALA A 49 -10.85 10.74 -14.68
CA ALA A 49 -11.63 11.72 -13.95
C ALA A 49 -11.75 11.36 -12.46
N LEU A 50 -11.96 10.07 -12.16
CA LEU A 50 -12.01 9.58 -10.78
C LEU A 50 -10.66 9.78 -10.05
N THR A 51 -9.55 9.42 -10.69
CA THR A 51 -8.21 9.60 -10.10
C THR A 51 -7.89 11.07 -9.88
N ALA A 52 -8.16 11.92 -10.86
CA ALA A 52 -7.96 13.36 -10.72
C ALA A 52 -8.81 13.94 -9.58
N GLY A 53 -10.08 13.59 -9.49
CA GLY A 53 -10.97 14.03 -8.42
C GLY A 53 -10.47 13.61 -7.03
N ILE A 54 -10.00 12.36 -6.89
CA ILE A 54 -9.45 11.86 -5.63
C ILE A 54 -8.15 12.58 -5.26
N LEU A 55 -7.25 12.84 -6.21
CA LEU A 55 -6.02 13.60 -5.97
C LEU A 55 -6.32 15.04 -5.56
N VAL A 56 -7.26 15.72 -6.24
CA VAL A 56 -7.67 17.09 -5.88
C VAL A 56 -8.28 17.11 -4.49
N LEU A 57 -9.20 16.20 -4.18
CA LEU A 57 -9.81 16.11 -2.86
C LEU A 57 -8.77 15.79 -1.78
N SER A 58 -7.78 14.95 -2.08
CA SER A 58 -6.67 14.65 -1.18
C SER A 58 -5.85 15.89 -0.86
N VAL A 59 -5.53 16.70 -1.87
CA VAL A 59 -4.83 17.98 -1.68
C VAL A 59 -5.66 18.91 -0.81
N VAL A 60 -6.94 19.14 -1.14
CA VAL A 60 -7.82 20.02 -0.36
C VAL A 60 -7.96 19.56 1.09
N SER A 61 -7.99 18.25 1.33
CA SER A 61 -8.15 17.68 2.67
C SER A 61 -6.86 17.74 3.50
N ILE A 62 -5.70 17.50 2.89
CA ILE A 62 -4.41 17.43 3.60
C ILE A 62 -3.72 18.80 3.73
N LEU A 63 -4.04 19.75 2.84
CA LEU A 63 -3.47 21.09 2.84
C LEU A 63 -3.66 21.83 4.17
N PRO A 64 -4.88 21.96 4.74
CA PRO A 64 -5.05 22.64 6.03
C PRO A 64 -4.27 21.93 7.14
N PHE A 65 -4.31 20.59 7.17
CA PHE A 65 -3.57 19.83 8.17
C PHE A 65 -2.06 20.11 8.10
N THR A 66 -1.50 20.19 6.89
CA THR A 66 -0.08 20.49 6.68
C THR A 66 0.27 21.90 7.18
N LEU A 67 -0.58 22.89 6.88
CA LEU A 67 -0.36 24.29 7.30
C LEU A 67 -0.40 24.48 8.82
N PHE A 68 -1.21 23.70 9.55
CA PHE A 68 -1.30 23.81 11.02
C PHE A 68 -0.27 22.98 11.77
N THR A 69 0.34 21.96 11.13
CA THR A 69 1.22 21.00 11.82
C THR A 69 2.68 21.13 11.42
N THR A 70 2.97 21.70 10.25
CA THR A 70 4.33 21.77 9.71
C THR A 70 4.86 23.20 9.80
N ASP A 71 6.03 23.37 10.40
CA ASP A 71 6.74 24.65 10.36
C ASP A 71 7.37 24.86 8.98
N VAL A 72 6.75 25.73 8.19
CA VAL A 72 7.15 26.04 6.81
C VAL A 72 8.52 26.72 6.77
N ALA A 73 8.96 27.37 7.86
CA ALA A 73 10.23 28.07 7.93
C ALA A 73 11.44 27.13 7.95
N VAL A 74 11.24 25.87 8.31
CA VAL A 74 12.31 24.85 8.39
C VAL A 74 12.47 24.09 7.07
N ILE A 75 11.55 24.28 6.11
CA ILE A 75 11.59 23.60 4.83
C ILE A 75 12.69 24.20 3.95
N THR A 76 13.73 23.41 3.67
CA THR A 76 14.80 23.74 2.73
C THR A 76 14.58 22.98 1.43
N PRO A 77 13.91 23.57 0.42
CA PRO A 77 13.62 22.88 -0.83
C PRO A 77 14.92 22.65 -1.61
N SER A 78 15.42 21.42 -1.57
CA SER A 78 16.55 20.99 -2.39
C SER A 78 16.05 20.45 -3.74
N MET A 79 16.82 20.64 -4.82
CA MET A 79 16.47 20.10 -6.14
C MET A 79 16.27 18.57 -6.11
N PRO A 80 17.11 17.77 -5.41
CA PRO A 80 16.86 16.33 -5.25
C PRO A 80 15.52 16.02 -4.57
N SER A 81 15.14 16.76 -3.53
CA SER A 81 13.86 16.56 -2.82
C SER A 81 12.66 16.88 -3.71
N ILE A 82 12.75 17.94 -4.52
CA ILE A 82 11.69 18.31 -5.47
C ILE A 82 11.53 17.21 -6.52
N LEU A 83 12.62 16.76 -7.13
CA LEU A 83 12.58 15.69 -8.13
C LEU A 83 12.04 14.39 -7.55
N ALA A 84 12.45 14.00 -6.34
CA ALA A 84 11.92 12.83 -5.65
C ALA A 84 10.41 12.97 -5.42
N THR A 85 9.94 14.14 -4.95
CA THR A 85 8.51 14.38 -4.69
C THR A 85 7.68 14.32 -5.96
N VAL A 86 8.16 14.92 -7.06
CA VAL A 86 7.49 14.89 -8.36
C VAL A 86 7.43 13.47 -8.90
N THR A 87 8.54 12.72 -8.84
CA THR A 87 8.58 11.32 -9.29
C THR A 87 7.62 10.44 -8.48
N LEU A 88 7.60 10.58 -7.15
CA LEU A 88 6.66 9.84 -6.29
C LEU A 88 5.21 10.23 -6.59
N GLY A 89 4.91 11.52 -6.76
CA GLY A 89 3.57 12.01 -7.06
C GLY A 89 3.03 11.51 -8.40
N ILE A 90 3.82 11.58 -9.46
CA ILE A 90 3.39 11.21 -10.81
C ILE A 90 3.37 9.69 -10.99
N PHE A 91 4.50 9.02 -10.73
CA PHE A 91 4.65 7.60 -11.04
C PHE A 91 4.05 6.70 -9.97
N GLN A 92 4.32 6.99 -8.69
CA GLN A 92 3.89 6.11 -7.61
C GLN A 92 2.46 6.40 -7.15
N THR A 93 1.97 7.63 -7.26
CA THR A 93 0.61 7.97 -6.82
C THR A 93 -0.37 8.04 -7.99
N ALA A 94 -0.17 8.93 -8.96
CA ALA A 94 -1.15 9.15 -10.03
C ALA A 94 -1.25 7.94 -10.98
N LEU A 95 -0.11 7.46 -11.50
CA LEU A 95 -0.09 6.31 -12.42
C LEU A 95 -0.52 5.01 -11.72
N ALA A 96 -0.02 4.75 -10.50
CA ALA A 96 -0.45 3.58 -9.74
C ALA A 96 -1.95 3.62 -9.43
N GLY A 97 -2.52 4.79 -9.10
CA GLY A 97 -3.96 4.97 -8.90
C GLY A 97 -4.78 4.63 -10.13
N LEU A 98 -4.35 5.08 -11.31
CA LEU A 98 -5.00 4.73 -12.59
C LEU A 98 -5.00 3.21 -12.84
N ILE A 99 -3.84 2.57 -12.61
CA ILE A 99 -3.69 1.12 -12.76
C ILE A 99 -4.54 0.37 -11.73
N ALA A 100 -4.55 0.83 -10.48
CA ALA A 100 -5.34 0.25 -9.40
C ALA A 100 -6.83 0.29 -9.72
N TYR A 101 -7.37 1.43 -10.16
CA TYR A 101 -8.78 1.51 -10.55
C TYR A 101 -9.10 0.65 -11.77
N PHE A 102 -8.22 0.61 -12.76
CA PHE A 102 -8.38 -0.29 -13.90
C PHE A 102 -8.46 -1.76 -13.46
N ILE A 103 -7.56 -2.20 -12.58
CA ILE A 103 -7.54 -3.57 -12.02
C ILE A 103 -8.79 -3.84 -11.20
N ILE A 104 -9.18 -2.94 -10.29
CA ILE A 104 -10.36 -3.12 -9.43
C ILE A 104 -11.63 -3.24 -10.29
N ARG A 105 -11.77 -2.45 -11.35
CA ARG A 105 -12.94 -2.53 -12.25
C ARG A 105 -12.96 -3.82 -13.07
N LYS A 106 -11.79 -4.32 -13.50
CA LYS A 106 -11.70 -5.50 -14.37
C LYS A 106 -11.68 -6.83 -13.61
N LEU A 107 -11.01 -6.90 -12.47
CA LEU A 107 -10.72 -8.12 -11.71
C LEU A 107 -11.30 -8.11 -10.29
N GLY A 108 -11.86 -6.98 -9.84
CA GLY A 108 -12.48 -6.84 -8.53
C GLY A 108 -11.51 -6.51 -7.39
N ALA A 109 -12.08 -6.04 -6.27
CA ALA A 109 -11.32 -5.65 -5.07
C ALA A 109 -10.58 -6.83 -4.41
N THR A 110 -11.12 -8.05 -4.49
CA THR A 110 -10.49 -9.26 -3.93
C THR A 110 -9.20 -9.60 -4.65
N PHE A 111 -9.16 -9.49 -5.98
CA PHE A 111 -7.91 -9.70 -6.73
C PHE A 111 -6.90 -8.61 -6.41
N PHE A 112 -7.38 -7.35 -6.35
CA PHE A 112 -6.52 -6.22 -6.01
C PHE A 112 -5.87 -6.36 -4.62
N SER A 113 -6.60 -6.85 -3.62
CA SER A 113 -6.02 -7.08 -2.28
C SER A 113 -4.95 -8.18 -2.27
N GLN A 114 -5.01 -9.15 -3.18
CA GLN A 114 -3.96 -10.17 -3.30
C GLN A 114 -2.63 -9.57 -3.76
N LEU A 115 -2.65 -8.51 -4.58
CA LEU A 115 -1.43 -7.84 -5.05
C LEU A 115 -0.64 -7.23 -3.88
N ASN A 116 -1.33 -6.82 -2.80
CA ASN A 116 -0.67 -6.30 -1.61
C ASN A 116 0.25 -7.32 -0.94
N PHE A 117 0.00 -8.63 -1.10
CA PHE A 117 0.90 -9.66 -0.57
C PHE A 117 2.17 -9.83 -1.39
N ILE A 118 2.26 -9.26 -2.60
CA ILE A 118 3.48 -9.26 -3.41
C ILE A 118 4.40 -8.08 -3.01
N VAL A 119 3.87 -7.04 -2.35
CA VAL A 119 4.65 -5.86 -1.96
C VAL A 119 5.88 -6.23 -1.10
N PRO A 120 5.78 -7.09 -0.07
CA PRO A 120 6.95 -7.49 0.71
C PRO A 120 8.03 -8.23 -0.10
N LEU A 121 7.65 -8.98 -1.14
CA LEU A 121 8.60 -9.64 -2.03
C LEU A 121 9.48 -8.61 -2.74
N PHE A 122 8.86 -7.61 -3.36
CA PHE A 122 9.60 -6.54 -4.03
C PHE A 122 10.39 -5.68 -3.04
N GLY A 123 9.86 -5.48 -1.83
CA GLY A 123 10.58 -4.80 -0.74
C GLY A 123 11.92 -5.47 -0.43
N VAL A 124 11.91 -6.79 -0.17
CA VAL A 124 13.14 -7.55 0.10
C VAL A 124 14.04 -7.60 -1.13
N LEU A 125 13.47 -7.81 -2.33
CA LEU A 125 14.25 -7.86 -3.57
C LEU A 125 14.99 -6.55 -3.84
N PHE A 126 14.32 -5.41 -3.68
CA PHE A 126 14.93 -4.10 -3.87
C PHE A 126 15.93 -3.78 -2.77
N GLY A 127 15.70 -4.20 -1.53
CA GLY A 127 16.69 -4.10 -0.45
C GLY A 127 17.98 -4.85 -0.79
N VAL A 128 17.88 -6.07 -1.31
CA VAL A 128 19.05 -6.86 -1.74
C VAL A 128 19.75 -6.21 -2.93
N VAL A 129 19.00 -5.86 -3.99
CA VAL A 129 19.58 -5.43 -5.27
C VAL A 129 20.14 -4.01 -5.22
N PHE A 130 19.40 -3.07 -4.60
CA PHE A 130 19.77 -1.65 -4.61
C PHE A 130 20.48 -1.21 -3.33
N LEU A 131 20.17 -1.82 -2.19
CA LEU A 131 20.77 -1.45 -0.89
C LEU A 131 21.83 -2.45 -0.42
N ALA A 132 22.09 -3.53 -1.17
CA ALA A 132 23.01 -4.61 -0.81
C ALA A 132 22.71 -5.23 0.58
N GLU A 133 21.45 -5.21 1.00
CA GLU A 133 21.04 -5.81 2.27
C GLU A 133 21.08 -7.33 2.21
N SER A 134 21.56 -7.97 3.28
CA SER A 134 21.50 -9.42 3.45
C SER A 134 20.25 -9.79 4.27
N PRO A 135 19.17 -10.28 3.64
CA PRO A 135 17.94 -10.60 4.36
C PRO A 135 18.22 -11.74 5.34
N GLY A 136 17.90 -11.49 6.61
CA GLY A 136 17.98 -12.53 7.64
C GLY A 136 17.06 -13.72 7.34
N LEU A 137 17.32 -14.85 7.98
CA LEU A 137 16.56 -16.10 7.79
C LEU A 137 15.04 -15.91 7.96
N HIS A 138 14.63 -15.01 8.87
CA HIS A 138 13.22 -14.66 9.10
C HIS A 138 12.55 -14.05 7.85
N ALA A 139 13.24 -13.17 7.13
CA ALA A 139 12.71 -12.55 5.92
C ALA A 139 12.55 -13.57 4.79
N VAL A 140 13.49 -14.49 4.64
CA VAL A 140 13.42 -15.58 3.66
C VAL A 140 12.26 -16.53 3.97
N LEU A 141 12.12 -16.97 5.22
CA LEU A 141 11.01 -17.83 5.64
C LEU A 141 9.65 -17.16 5.46
N ALA A 142 9.54 -15.89 5.83
CA ALA A 142 8.33 -15.11 5.60
C ALA A 142 7.97 -15.06 4.11
N LEU A 143 8.97 -14.84 3.25
CA LEU A 143 8.77 -14.77 1.81
C LEU A 143 8.24 -16.08 1.23
N VAL A 144 8.82 -17.21 1.62
CA VAL A 144 8.36 -18.54 1.22
C VAL A 144 6.90 -18.77 1.63
N ILE A 145 6.53 -18.42 2.87
CA ILE A 145 5.17 -18.57 3.37
C ILE A 145 4.18 -17.68 2.60
N ILE A 146 4.57 -16.44 2.30
CA ILE A 146 3.74 -15.49 1.53
C ILE A 146 3.48 -16.05 0.12
N LEU A 147 4.53 -16.47 -0.58
CA LEU A 147 4.43 -17.00 -1.94
C LEU A 147 3.60 -18.29 -2.00
N ALA A 148 3.82 -19.22 -1.06
CA ALA A 148 3.04 -20.44 -0.95
C ALA A 148 1.55 -20.14 -0.70
N GLY A 149 1.25 -19.18 0.18
CA GLY A 149 -0.12 -18.75 0.46
C GLY A 149 -0.82 -18.16 -0.76
N ILE A 150 -0.14 -17.32 -1.55
CA ILE A 150 -0.68 -16.76 -2.80
C ILE A 150 -0.93 -17.89 -3.81
N GLY A 151 0.00 -18.84 -3.94
CA GLY A 151 -0.15 -19.99 -4.83
C GLY A 151 -1.37 -20.84 -4.50
N LEU A 152 -1.55 -21.19 -3.23
CA LEU A 152 -2.71 -21.95 -2.75
C LEU A 152 -4.03 -21.23 -2.99
N ALA A 153 -4.07 -19.92 -2.68
CA ALA A 153 -5.27 -19.10 -2.89
C ALA A 153 -5.70 -19.07 -4.37
N ARG A 154 -4.72 -18.99 -5.29
CA ARG A 154 -5.01 -19.02 -6.74
C ARG A 154 -5.41 -20.41 -7.24
N TYR A 155 -4.79 -21.46 -6.72
CA TYR A 155 -5.12 -22.84 -7.10
C TYR A 155 -6.57 -23.21 -6.72
N GLY A 156 -7.03 -22.79 -5.53
CA GLY A 156 -8.41 -23.01 -5.08
C GLY A 156 -9.46 -22.33 -5.96
N ILE A 157 -9.19 -21.09 -6.42
CA ILE A 157 -10.10 -20.35 -7.31
C ILE A 157 -10.19 -21.02 -8.69
N HIS A 158 -9.06 -21.50 -9.23
CA HIS A 158 -9.03 -22.16 -10.54
C HIS A 158 -9.76 -23.51 -10.55
N LYS A 159 -9.74 -24.23 -9.42
CA LYS A 159 -10.44 -25.51 -9.26
C LYS A 159 -11.94 -25.34 -9.04
N ALA A 160 -12.37 -24.26 -8.37
CA ALA A 160 -13.80 -23.94 -8.17
C ALA A 160 -14.48 -23.37 -9.42
N ALA A 161 -13.71 -22.89 -10.40
CA ALA A 161 -14.21 -22.36 -11.67
C ALA A 161 -14.28 -23.41 -12.80
N ARG A 162 -13.88 -24.66 -12.54
CA ARG A 162 -14.09 -25.83 -13.39
C ARG A 162 -15.24 -26.66 -12.85
#